data_AF-A0A235AD56-F1
#
_entry.id   AF-A0A235AD56-F1
#
_cell.length_a   1.000
_cell.length_b   1.000
_cell.length_c   1.000
_cell.angle_alpha   90.00
_cell.angle_beta   90.00
_cell.angle_gamma   90.00
#
_symmetry.space_group_name_H-M   'P 1'
#
loop_
_entity.id
_entity.type
_entity.pdbx_description
1 polymer ?
#
loop_
_entity_poly.entity_id
_entity_poly.type
_entity_poly.pdbx_seq_one_letter_code
_entity_poly.pdbx_strand_id
1 'polypeptide(L)'
;MRTLVGHDAVFRASTPAVSPNRTQQWQQRIAGGEWVDIPGATQPEYSTGPTTLAMDQTEYRIVFTNGHGSTASEPATLTVRPSLPASVSVAPTVRLVDRLP
;
A
#
# COMPACT_ATOMS: atom_id res chain seq x y z
N MET A 1 -2.32 6.03 -5.29
CA MET A 1 -2.04 5.89 -3.85
C MET A 1 -0.55 6.14 -3.61
N ARG A 2 -0.16 6.95 -2.61
CA ARG A 2 1.25 7.25 -2.31
C ARG A 2 1.58 6.85 -0.88
N THR A 3 2.69 6.15 -0.67
CA THR A 3 3.16 5.72 0.65
C THR A 3 4.69 5.75 0.75
N LEU A 4 5.25 5.54 1.94
CA LEU A 4 6.68 5.32 2.14
C LEU A 4 6.94 3.85 2.46
N VAL A 5 8.15 3.38 2.15
CA VAL A 5 8.62 2.05 2.57
C VAL A 5 8.38 1.84 4.07
N GLY A 6 7.78 0.70 4.41
CA GLY A 6 7.45 0.31 5.77
C GLY A 6 6.09 0.80 6.28
N HIS A 7 5.38 1.64 5.51
CA HIS A 7 4.00 2.01 5.83
C HIS A 7 3.00 1.22 5.01
N ASP A 8 1.81 1.06 5.59
CA ASP A 8 0.67 0.42 4.96
C ASP A 8 0.03 1.35 3.91
N ALA A 9 -0.32 0.79 2.75
CA ALA A 9 -1.22 1.43 1.81
C ALA A 9 -2.58 0.73 1.83
N VAL A 10 -3.64 1.51 2.08
CA VAL A 10 -5.03 1.06 2.10
C VAL A 10 -5.73 1.50 0.82
N PHE A 11 -6.37 0.54 0.15
CA PHE A 11 -7.23 0.74 -1.00
C PHE A 11 -8.67 0.49 -0.59
N ARG A 12 -9.58 1.35 -1.04
CA ARG A 12 -11.00 1.29 -0.71
C ARG A 12 -11.82 1.25 -1.99
N ALA A 13 -12.69 0.27 -2.10
CA ALA A 13 -13.64 0.17 -3.16
C ALA A 13 -14.91 0.97 -2.82
N SER A 14 -15.24 1.97 -3.63
CA SER A 14 -16.54 2.63 -3.57
C SER A 14 -17.58 1.75 -4.26
N THR A 15 -18.18 0.81 -3.52
CA THR A 15 -19.22 -0.06 -4.07
C THR A 15 -20.58 0.65 -4.08
N PRO A 16 -21.23 0.86 -5.24
CA PRO A 16 -22.65 1.15 -5.23
C PRO A 16 -23.38 -0.08 -4.69
N ALA A 17 -24.26 0.15 -3.70
CA ALA A 17 -25.08 -0.78 -2.90
C ALA A 17 -24.96 -2.28 -3.24
N VAL A 18 -24.57 -3.06 -2.22
CA VAL A 18 -24.53 -4.54 -2.22
C VAL A 18 -25.74 -5.15 -2.91
N SER A 19 -25.48 -5.79 -4.05
CA SER A 19 -26.42 -6.75 -4.61
C SER A 19 -26.22 -8.05 -3.82
N PRO A 20 -27.26 -8.68 -3.29
CA PRO A 20 -27.13 -10.03 -2.74
C PRO A 20 -26.52 -10.91 -3.84
N ASN A 21 -25.58 -11.81 -3.50
CA ASN A 21 -24.79 -12.68 -4.42
C ASN A 21 -23.61 -12.08 -5.20
N ARG A 22 -23.16 -10.85 -4.90
CA ARG A 22 -21.87 -10.36 -5.43
C ARG A 22 -20.67 -10.91 -4.65
N THR A 23 -19.70 -11.49 -5.36
CA THR A 23 -18.35 -11.73 -4.84
C THR A 23 -17.42 -10.60 -5.25
N GLN A 24 -16.39 -10.37 -4.44
CA GLN A 24 -15.40 -9.31 -4.65
C GLN A 24 -14.03 -9.94 -4.46
N GLN A 25 -13.08 -9.59 -5.31
CA GLN A 25 -11.72 -10.11 -5.25
C GLN A 25 -10.76 -9.00 -5.67
N TRP A 26 -9.83 -8.65 -4.78
CA TRP A 26 -8.74 -7.74 -5.16
C TRP A 26 -7.72 -8.48 -6.01
N GLN A 27 -7.21 -7.75 -7.00
CA GLN A 27 -6.13 -8.15 -7.87
C GLN A 27 -5.01 -7.13 -7.81
N GLN A 28 -3.79 -7.63 -7.95
CA GLN A 28 -2.61 -6.81 -8.12
C GLN A 28 -1.96 -7.09 -9.46
N ARG A 29 -1.27 -6.08 -9.98
CA ARG A 29 -0.44 -6.19 -11.17
C ARG A 29 0.86 -5.47 -10.91
N ILE A 30 1.94 -6.24 -10.80
CA ILE A 30 3.29 -5.70 -10.72
C ILE A 30 3.59 -4.99 -12.04
N ALA A 31 4.43 -3.94 -12.03
CA ALA A 31 4.77 -3.16 -13.21
C ALA A 31 5.13 -4.05 -14.42
N GLY A 32 4.31 -4.01 -15.47
CA GLY A 32 4.49 -4.82 -16.69
C GLY A 32 4.05 -6.28 -16.60
N GLY A 33 3.53 -6.74 -15.45
CA GLY A 33 3.03 -8.09 -15.23
C GLY A 33 1.58 -8.30 -15.69
N GLU A 34 0.99 -9.38 -15.21
CA GLU A 34 -0.44 -9.69 -15.37
C GLU A 34 -1.23 -9.40 -14.09
N TRP A 35 -2.55 -9.34 -14.21
CA TRP A 35 -3.43 -9.24 -13.05
C TRP A 35 -3.52 -10.59 -12.35
N VAL A 36 -3.20 -10.61 -11.06
CA VAL A 36 -3.24 -11.82 -10.22
C VAL A 36 -4.11 -11.55 -9.00
N ASP A 37 -4.95 -12.52 -8.63
CA ASP A 37 -5.77 -12.45 -7.42
C ASP A 37 -4.90 -12.39 -6.17
N ILE A 38 -5.25 -11.49 -5.25
CA ILE A 38 -4.63 -11.40 -3.93
C ILE A 38 -5.36 -12.37 -2.99
N PRO A 39 -4.71 -13.44 -2.51
CA PRO A 39 -5.39 -14.46 -1.71
C PRO A 39 -6.07 -13.87 -0.47
N GLY A 40 -7.37 -14.18 -0.29
CA GLY A 40 -8.15 -13.73 0.87
C GLY A 40 -8.63 -12.28 0.83
N ALA A 41 -8.26 -11.49 -0.17
CA ALA A 41 -8.67 -10.09 -0.27
C ALA A 41 -10.06 -9.95 -0.90
N THR A 42 -11.10 -10.28 -0.14
CA THR A 42 -12.52 -10.22 -0.57
C THR A 42 -13.32 -9.09 0.07
N GLN A 43 -12.66 -8.30 0.93
CA GLN A 43 -13.24 -7.16 1.64
C GLN A 43 -13.26 -5.91 0.75
N PRO A 44 -14.18 -4.96 0.99
CA PRO A 44 -14.22 -3.70 0.25
C PRO A 44 -12.98 -2.82 0.52
N GLU A 45 -12.29 -3.06 1.63
CA GLU A 45 -11.00 -2.45 1.93
C GLU A 45 -9.89 -3.50 1.86
N TYR A 46 -8.77 -3.13 1.23
CA TYR A 46 -7.56 -3.94 1.16
C TYR A 46 -6.37 -3.14 1.69
N SER A 47 -5.65 -3.71 2.65
CA SER A 47 -4.36 -3.19 3.11
C SER A 47 -3.24 -4.06 2.54
N THR A 48 -2.25 -3.40 1.93
CA THR A 48 -1.03 -4.05 1.42
C THR A 48 -0.10 -4.55 2.54
N GLY A 49 -0.32 -4.10 3.77
CA GLY A 49 0.68 -4.21 4.83
C GLY A 49 1.92 -3.33 4.54
N PRO A 50 3.04 -3.55 5.25
CA PRO A 50 4.22 -2.70 5.13
C PRO A 50 4.79 -2.78 3.72
N THR A 51 4.71 -1.66 3.00
CA THR A 51 5.10 -1.61 1.60
C THR A 51 6.62 -1.64 1.42
N THR A 52 7.05 -2.19 0.28
CA THR A 52 8.47 -2.24 -0.13
C THR A 52 8.68 -1.53 -1.46
N LEU A 53 9.90 -1.15 -1.79
CA LEU A 53 10.21 -0.52 -3.09
C LEU A 53 9.89 -1.42 -4.28
N ALA A 54 9.87 -2.74 -4.11
CA ALA A 54 9.48 -3.68 -5.16
C ALA A 54 7.98 -3.58 -5.52
N MET A 55 7.16 -3.02 -4.62
CA MET A 55 5.75 -2.76 -4.87
C MET A 55 5.51 -1.43 -5.59
N ASP A 56 6.55 -0.64 -5.87
CA ASP A 56 6.40 0.61 -6.61
C ASP A 56 5.82 0.36 -8.00
N GLN A 57 4.93 1.25 -8.43
CA GLN A 57 4.14 1.15 -9.66
C GLN A 57 3.23 -0.09 -9.76
N THR A 58 3.05 -0.85 -8.67
CA THR A 58 2.05 -1.94 -8.64
C THR A 58 0.66 -1.34 -8.73
N GLU A 59 -0.15 -1.86 -9.63
CA GLU A 59 -1.55 -1.47 -9.80
C GLU A 59 -2.44 -2.42 -8.99
N TYR A 60 -3.46 -1.86 -8.34
CA TYR A 60 -4.45 -2.62 -7.59
C TYR A 60 -5.85 -2.32 -8.13
N ARG A 61 -6.66 -3.35 -8.32
CA ARG A 61 -8.07 -3.22 -8.70
C ARG A 61 -8.91 -4.23 -7.97
N ILE A 62 -10.19 -3.95 -7.83
CA ILE A 62 -11.16 -4.92 -7.31
C ILE A 62 -12.03 -5.41 -8.46
N VAL A 63 -12.28 -6.72 -8.50
CA VAL A 63 -13.18 -7.35 -9.46
C VAL A 63 -14.44 -7.80 -8.73
N PHE A 64 -15.58 -7.32 -9.19
CA PHE A 64 -16.90 -7.72 -8.71
C PHE A 64 -17.47 -8.77 -9.65
N THR A 65 -17.91 -9.91 -9.12
CA THR A 65 -18.55 -10.96 -9.92
C THR A 65 -19.96 -11.22 -9.41
N ASN A 66 -20.91 -11.38 -10.33
CA ASN A 66 -22.28 -11.80 -10.05
C ASN A 66 -22.72 -12.87 -11.07
N GLY A 67 -23.97 -13.34 -10.98
CA GLY A 67 -24.52 -14.31 -11.92
C GLY A 67 -24.61 -13.85 -13.39
N HIS A 68 -24.34 -12.57 -13.67
CA HIS A 68 -24.35 -11.99 -15.02
C HIS A 68 -22.95 -11.76 -15.59
N GLY A 69 -21.89 -11.85 -14.78
CA GLY A 69 -20.50 -11.65 -15.21
C GLY A 69 -19.63 -10.94 -14.18
N SER A 70 -18.50 -10.40 -14.65
CA SER A 70 -17.51 -9.72 -13.82
C SER A 70 -17.22 -8.31 -14.32
N THR A 71 -17.12 -7.36 -13.39
CA THR A 71 -16.75 -5.97 -13.66
C THR A 71 -15.60 -5.57 -12.77
N ALA A 72 -14.51 -5.06 -13.35
CA ALA A 72 -13.36 -4.54 -12.62
C ALA A 72 -13.51 -3.03 -12.33
N SER A 73 -12.96 -2.57 -11.22
CA SER A 73 -12.79 -1.14 -10.95
C SER A 73 -11.70 -0.53 -11.83
N GLU A 74 -11.63 0.81 -11.84
CA GLU A 74 -10.45 1.51 -12.31
C GLU A 74 -9.22 1.08 -11.48
N PRO A 75 -8.06 0.86 -12.11
CA PRO A 75 -6.84 0.47 -11.41
C PRO A 75 -6.27 1.66 -10.63
N ALA A 76 -5.86 1.41 -9.40
CA ALA A 76 -5.16 2.37 -8.56
C ALA A 76 -3.67 2.03 -8.50
N THR A 77 -2.82 2.92 -9.02
CA THR A 77 -1.37 2.76 -8.95
C THR A 77 -0.83 3.09 -7.57
N LEU A 78 -0.01 2.20 -7.02
CA LEU A 78 0.78 2.44 -5.81
C LEU A 78 2.11 3.11 -6.18
N THR A 79 2.43 4.20 -5.49
CA THR A 79 3.76 4.81 -5.55
C THR A 79 4.41 4.69 -4.18
N VAL A 80 5.52 3.95 -4.09
CA VAL A 80 6.28 3.73 -2.86
C VAL A 80 7.55 4.55 -2.93
N ARG A 81 7.72 5.48 -1.99
CA ARG A 81 8.94 6.28 -1.89
C ARG A 81 9.85 5.75 -0.79
N PRO A 82 11.19 5.84 -0.95
CA PRO A 82 12.11 5.47 0.12
C PRO A 82 11.83 6.35 1.35
N SER A 83 11.82 5.73 2.53
CA SER A 83 11.89 6.45 3.80
C SER A 83 13.34 6.88 4.02
N LEU A 84 13.57 8.18 4.20
CA LEU A 84 14.88 8.66 4.62
C LEU A 84 15.11 8.19 6.07
N PRO A 85 16.29 7.65 6.42
CA PRO A 85 16.59 7.38 7.82
C PRO A 85 16.50 8.69 8.60
N ALA A 86 15.85 8.66 9.76
CA ALA A 86 15.85 9.79 10.67
C ALA A 86 17.30 10.12 11.03
N SER A 87 17.78 11.31 10.68
CA SER A 87 19.08 11.79 11.13
C SER A 87 19.05 11.90 12.65
N VAL A 88 19.75 11.00 13.35
CA VAL A 88 19.98 11.13 14.79
C VAL A 88 21.00 12.25 14.98
N SER A 89 20.55 13.43 15.37
CA SER A 89 21.45 14.53 15.78
C SER A 89 21.98 14.20 17.18
N VAL A 90 23.15 13.57 17.26
CA VAL A 90 23.92 13.52 18.51
C VAL A 90 24.61 14.87 18.67
N ALA A 91 24.02 15.76 19.47
CA ALA A 91 24.74 16.96 19.89
C ALA A 91 25.91 16.52 20.78
N PRO A 92 27.18 16.80 20.44
CA PRO A 92 28.28 16.54 21.36
C PRO A 92 28.11 17.46 22.57
N THR A 93 27.96 16.89 23.76
CA THR A 93 28.14 17.66 25.00
C THR A 93 29.63 17.92 25.16
N VAL A 94 30.07 19.13 24.80
CA VAL A 94 31.39 19.64 25.19
C VAL A 94 31.29 20.05 26.66
N ARG A 95 31.85 19.26 27.57
CA ARG A 95 32.14 19.71 28.94
C ARG A 95 33.56 20.28 28.92
N LEU A 96 33.68 21.60 28.99
CA LEU A 96 34.95 22.24 29.35
C LEU A 96 35.30 21.79 30.77
N VAL A 97 36.32 20.95 30.90
CA VAL A 97 36.98 20.70 32.18
C VAL A 97 38.05 21.77 32.36
N ASP A 98 37.66 22.92 32.91
CA ASP A 98 38.64 23.90 33.35
C ASP A 98 39.53 23.26 34.41
N ARG A 99 40.80 23.02 34.05
CA ARG A 99 41.83 22.64 35.01
C ARG A 99 42.31 23.92 35.70
N LEU A 100 42.06 24.02 37.00
CA LEU A 100 42.68 25.01 37.87
C LEU A 100 44.22 24.94 37.76
N PRO A 101 44.88 26.09 37.80
CA PRO A 101 45.96 26.35 38.74
C PRO A 101 45.52 27.23 39.92
#